data_AF-A0A0D8XIX8-F1
#
_entry.id   AF-A0A0D8XIX8-F1
#
_cell.length_a   1.000
_cell.length_b   1.000
_cell.length_c   1.000
_cell.angle_alpha   90.00
_cell.angle_beta   90.00
_cell.angle_gamma   90.00
#
_symmetry.space_group_name_H-M   'P 1'
#
loop_
_entity.id
_entity.type
_entity.pdbx_description
1 polymer ?
#
loop_
_entity_poly.entity_id
_entity_poly.type
_entity_poly.pdbx_seq_one_letter_code
_entity_poly.pdbx_strand_id
1 'polypeptide(L)'
;MRVIHCMKRNGVPLQVVLSIYATLCGILILAVERTIATLKYKSYEIHGSKIVAIILIAAQWLLSFFFAILSVLVRSDPGYVHYCTVYVSHPRTAVFSLCVMSLLEAVALVYFVVLLQSNQRRQVNEFVNNAMHTLTERYQLQENVRIMRILIPSITVHAVLGMLGLISLLIFAIIHRSVEERIVVRFAPFSELVLLVVPVYAVVFPFVAILRNKQLWQASRRALPYFFNRRTIPPTDEELISDPANMVSRPSRQMQRDSAMHFDMLQEMWKK
;
A
#
# COMPACT_ATOMS: atom_id res chain seq x y z
N MET A 1 -38.51 4.06 -18.67
CA MET A 1 -38.99 3.62 -17.32
C MET A 1 -38.09 2.60 -16.60
N ARG A 2 -37.27 1.76 -17.29
CA ARG A 2 -36.34 0.82 -16.60
C ARG A 2 -35.08 1.47 -15.98
N VAL A 3 -34.70 2.66 -16.42
CA VAL A 3 -33.46 3.35 -16.01
C VAL A 3 -33.56 3.96 -14.59
N ILE A 4 -34.73 4.48 -14.21
CA ILE A 4 -35.01 4.95 -12.84
C ILE A 4 -34.89 3.80 -11.83
N HIS A 5 -35.08 2.55 -12.29
CA HIS A 5 -34.92 1.36 -11.48
C HIS A 5 -33.44 0.98 -11.21
N CYS A 6 -32.46 1.43 -12.01
CA CYS A 6 -31.02 1.20 -11.75
C CYS A 6 -30.52 2.14 -10.63
N MET A 7 -30.90 3.42 -10.67
CA MET A 7 -30.53 4.40 -9.62
C MET A 7 -31.26 4.17 -8.29
N LYS A 8 -32.54 3.78 -8.32
CA LYS A 8 -33.35 3.63 -7.10
C LYS A 8 -33.14 2.28 -6.38
N ARG A 9 -32.56 1.27 -7.05
CA ARG A 9 -32.41 -0.09 -6.49
C ARG A 9 -31.01 -0.43 -5.99
N ASN A 10 -29.98 0.33 -6.38
CA ASN A 10 -28.59 -0.03 -6.11
C ASN A 10 -27.78 1.19 -5.64
N GLY A 11 -27.45 1.27 -4.34
CA GLY A 11 -26.53 2.25 -3.72
C GLY A 11 -25.06 2.15 -4.18
N VAL A 12 -24.85 1.73 -5.42
CA VAL A 12 -23.56 1.40 -6.05
C VAL A 12 -22.68 2.62 -6.37
N PRO A 13 -23.16 3.85 -6.69
CA PRO A 13 -22.24 4.95 -7.00
C PRO A 13 -21.45 5.42 -5.77
N LEU A 14 -22.07 5.41 -4.58
CA LEU A 14 -21.39 5.81 -3.34
C LEU A 14 -20.31 4.80 -2.95
N GLN A 15 -20.57 3.50 -3.12
CA GLN A 15 -19.62 2.43 -2.76
C GLN A 15 -18.35 2.49 -3.61
N VAL A 16 -18.50 2.65 -4.92
CA VAL A 16 -17.35 2.74 -5.84
C VAL A 16 -16.53 3.99 -5.53
N VAL A 17 -17.18 5.14 -5.41
CA VAL A 17 -16.52 6.42 -5.10
C VAL A 17 -15.82 6.37 -3.74
N LEU A 18 -16.47 5.79 -2.73
CA LEU A 18 -15.87 5.59 -1.40
C LEU A 18 -14.64 4.68 -1.47
N SER A 19 -14.71 3.57 -2.22
CA SER A 19 -13.57 2.63 -2.35
C SER A 19 -12.36 3.30 -3.00
N ILE A 20 -12.60 4.14 -4.00
CA ILE A 20 -11.57 4.90 -4.70
C ILE A 20 -10.90 5.90 -3.75
N TYR A 21 -11.68 6.75 -3.07
CA TYR A 21 -11.12 7.71 -2.11
C TYR A 21 -10.44 7.00 -0.93
N ALA A 22 -10.97 5.87 -0.47
CA ALA A 22 -10.36 5.06 0.58
C ALA A 22 -8.99 4.52 0.19
N THR A 23 -8.81 4.07 -1.06
CA THR A 23 -7.49 3.64 -1.55
C THR A 23 -6.48 4.79 -1.59
N LEU A 24 -6.87 5.96 -2.09
CA LEU A 24 -5.99 7.13 -2.15
C LEU A 24 -5.60 7.66 -0.78
N CYS A 25 -6.59 7.84 0.11
CA CYS A 25 -6.32 8.24 1.49
C CYS A 25 -5.47 7.20 2.22
N GLY A 26 -5.67 5.91 1.94
CA GLY A 26 -4.86 4.83 2.48
C GLY A 26 -3.40 4.89 2.05
N ILE A 27 -3.13 5.18 0.78
CA ILE A 27 -1.76 5.35 0.26
C ILE A 27 -1.06 6.53 0.96
N LEU A 28 -1.75 7.67 1.10
CA LEU A 28 -1.20 8.85 1.79
C LEU A 28 -0.93 8.59 3.27
N ILE A 29 -1.87 7.93 3.96
CA ILE A 29 -1.72 7.63 5.38
C ILE A 29 -0.65 6.58 5.62
N LEU A 30 -0.49 5.61 4.73
CA LEU A 30 0.65 4.70 4.76
C LEU A 30 1.97 5.47 4.61
N ALA A 31 2.02 6.49 3.75
CA ALA A 31 3.19 7.35 3.63
C ALA A 31 3.50 8.08 4.95
N VAL A 32 2.48 8.66 5.58
CA VAL A 32 2.59 9.36 6.87
C VAL A 32 3.01 8.40 7.98
N GLU A 33 2.44 7.21 8.04
CA GLU A 33 2.82 6.14 8.98
C GLU A 33 4.30 5.81 8.85
N ARG A 34 4.79 5.62 7.61
CA ARG A 34 6.20 5.36 7.34
C ARG A 34 7.09 6.53 7.71
N THR A 35 6.66 7.77 7.47
CA THR A 35 7.39 8.97 7.92
C THR A 35 7.46 9.06 9.44
N ILE A 36 6.37 8.76 10.15
CA ILE A 36 6.35 8.77 11.62
C ILE A 36 7.27 7.67 12.17
N ALA A 37 7.21 6.46 11.58
CA ALA A 37 8.07 5.35 11.96
C ALA A 37 9.55 5.67 11.75
N THR A 38 9.92 6.38 10.68
CA THR A 38 11.33 6.75 10.41
C THR A 38 11.81 7.96 11.21
N LEU A 39 10.95 8.93 11.52
CA LEU A 39 11.32 10.12 12.28
C LEU A 39 11.30 9.91 13.80
N LYS A 40 10.33 9.14 14.33
CA LYS A 40 10.09 8.98 15.77
C LYS A 40 10.36 7.56 16.27
N TYR A 41 11.31 6.84 15.68
CA TYR A 41 11.57 5.42 16.00
C TYR A 41 11.72 5.13 17.52
N LYS A 42 12.45 5.96 18.30
CA LYS A 42 12.61 5.79 19.77
C LYS A 42 11.31 5.92 20.55
N SER A 43 10.45 6.87 20.17
CA SER A 43 9.18 7.12 20.86
C SER A 43 8.09 6.14 20.38
N TYR A 44 8.20 5.67 19.14
CA TYR A 44 7.27 4.75 18.50
C TYR A 44 7.30 3.36 19.15
N GLU A 45 8.47 2.85 19.53
CA GLU A 45 8.61 1.58 20.25
C GLU A 45 8.04 1.61 21.67
N ILE A 46 8.22 2.71 22.39
CA ILE A 46 7.94 2.75 23.84
C ILE A 46 6.45 3.03 24.12
N HIS A 47 5.79 3.89 23.32
CA HIS A 47 4.50 4.46 23.74
C HIS A 47 3.33 4.36 22.75
N GLY A 48 3.48 3.96 21.47
CA GLY A 48 2.40 4.36 20.55
C GLY A 48 2.20 3.71 19.19
N SER A 49 2.88 2.63 18.82
CA SER A 49 2.69 2.06 17.46
C SER A 49 1.22 1.73 17.15
N LYS A 50 0.49 1.14 18.11
CA LYS A 50 -0.93 0.77 17.96
C LYS A 50 -1.86 1.99 17.98
N ILE A 51 -1.64 2.95 18.88
CA ILE A 51 -2.50 4.13 19.02
C ILE A 51 -2.36 5.03 17.78
N VAL A 52 -1.13 5.25 17.31
CA VAL A 52 -0.86 6.00 16.08
C VAL A 52 -1.55 5.32 14.89
N ALA A 53 -1.43 3.99 14.76
CA ALA A 53 -2.11 3.25 13.70
C ALA A 53 -3.64 3.41 13.76
N ILE A 54 -4.26 3.32 14.94
CA ILE A 54 -5.72 3.50 15.11
C ILE A 54 -6.14 4.92 14.71
N ILE A 55 -5.42 5.95 15.15
CA ILE A 55 -5.71 7.36 14.80
C ILE A 55 -5.61 7.54 13.27
N LEU A 56 -4.58 6.99 12.66
CA LEU A 56 -4.37 7.06 11.21
C LEU A 56 -5.47 6.34 10.44
N ILE A 57 -5.90 5.15 10.86
CA ILE A 57 -7.01 4.44 10.23
C ILE A 57 -8.32 5.23 10.39
N ALA A 58 -8.59 5.78 11.57
CA ALA A 58 -9.77 6.62 11.79
C ALA A 58 -9.76 7.86 10.89
N ALA A 59 -8.62 8.54 10.79
CA ALA A 59 -8.43 9.68 9.90
C ALA A 59 -8.62 9.29 8.43
N GLN A 60 -8.18 8.09 8.01
CA GLN A 60 -8.38 7.57 6.66
C GLN A 60 -9.85 7.52 6.30
N TRP A 61 -10.66 6.87 7.14
CA TRP A 61 -12.08 6.70 6.90
C TRP A 61 -12.81 8.03 6.92
N LEU A 62 -12.50 8.90 7.90
CA LEU A 62 -13.10 10.23 7.97
C LEU A 62 -12.84 11.07 6.72
N LEU A 63 -11.60 11.11 6.24
CA LEU A 63 -11.25 11.82 4.99
C LEU A 63 -11.95 11.18 3.78
N SER A 64 -12.00 9.85 3.72
CA SER A 64 -12.63 9.12 2.62
C SER A 64 -14.14 9.40 2.55
N PHE A 65 -14.83 9.38 3.69
CA PHE A 65 -16.24 9.76 3.78
C PHE A 65 -16.46 11.22 3.41
N PHE A 66 -15.60 12.13 3.89
CA PHE A 66 -15.69 13.55 3.55
C PHE A 66 -15.58 13.79 2.05
N PHE A 67 -14.57 13.23 1.38
CA PHE A 67 -14.41 13.37 -0.07
C PHE A 67 -15.51 12.66 -0.86
N ALA A 68 -15.96 11.48 -0.41
CA ALA A 68 -17.06 10.78 -1.05
C ALA A 68 -18.36 11.61 -0.98
N ILE A 69 -18.72 12.15 0.18
CA ILE A 69 -19.91 13.01 0.36
C ILE A 69 -19.78 14.27 -0.50
N LEU A 70 -18.64 14.97 -0.45
CA LEU A 70 -18.40 16.17 -1.24
C LEU A 70 -18.56 15.90 -2.74
N SER A 71 -18.01 14.79 -3.23
CA SER A 71 -18.11 14.40 -4.65
C SER A 71 -19.54 14.08 -5.08
N VAL A 72 -20.38 13.56 -4.17
CA VAL A 72 -21.81 13.29 -4.42
C VAL A 72 -22.60 14.60 -4.41
N LEU A 73 -22.33 15.50 -3.46
CA LEU A 73 -22.99 16.81 -3.38
C LEU A 73 -22.71 17.68 -4.63
N VAL A 74 -21.48 17.65 -5.14
CA VAL A 74 -21.09 18.34 -6.38
C VAL A 74 -21.76 17.73 -7.62
N ARG A 75 -22.29 16.49 -7.54
CA ARG A 75 -22.92 15.78 -8.66
C ARG A 75 -24.41 16.10 -8.86
N SER A 76 -24.93 17.16 -8.24
CA SER A 76 -26.37 17.44 -8.14
C SER A 76 -27.10 17.84 -9.44
N ASP A 77 -26.46 17.78 -10.61
CA ASP A 77 -27.16 18.01 -11.88
C ASP A 77 -27.90 16.75 -12.36
N PRO A 78 -29.17 16.85 -12.81
CA PRO A 78 -29.91 15.73 -13.38
C PRO A 78 -29.38 15.39 -14.79
N GLY A 79 -28.31 14.59 -14.84
CA GLY A 79 -27.76 14.07 -16.09
C GLY A 79 -28.61 12.93 -16.64
N TYR A 80 -28.90 12.95 -17.94
CA TYR A 80 -29.58 11.85 -18.64
C TYR A 80 -28.66 10.62 -18.72
N VAL A 81 -29.02 9.57 -17.99
CA VAL A 81 -28.22 8.34 -17.87
C VAL A 81 -28.55 7.39 -19.03
N HIS A 82 -27.69 7.32 -20.05
CA HIS A 82 -27.80 6.29 -21.10
C HIS A 82 -27.18 4.93 -20.70
N TYR A 83 -26.30 4.89 -19.68
CA TYR A 83 -25.59 3.67 -19.23
C TYR A 83 -25.35 3.66 -17.71
N CYS A 84 -25.39 2.49 -17.03
CA CYS A 84 -25.12 2.38 -15.58
C CYS A 84 -23.60 2.44 -15.25
N THR A 85 -22.82 3.28 -15.93
CA THR A 85 -21.39 3.50 -15.64
C THR A 85 -21.20 4.93 -15.12
N VAL A 86 -20.55 5.05 -13.95
CA VAL A 86 -20.47 6.28 -13.14
C VAL A 86 -19.76 7.44 -13.86
N TYR A 87 -18.92 7.13 -14.84
CA TYR A 87 -18.10 8.08 -15.58
C TYR A 87 -18.78 8.65 -16.83
N VAL A 88 -19.77 7.94 -17.40
CA VAL A 88 -20.41 8.31 -18.67
C VAL A 88 -21.63 9.20 -18.46
N SER A 89 -22.28 9.12 -17.30
CA SER A 89 -23.49 9.91 -16.98
C SER A 89 -23.22 11.41 -16.78
N HIS A 90 -22.03 11.79 -16.30
CA HIS A 90 -21.65 13.19 -16.08
C HIS A 90 -20.17 13.43 -16.43
N PRO A 91 -19.84 13.63 -17.72
CA PRO A 91 -18.44 13.70 -18.14
C PRO A 91 -17.66 14.86 -17.49
N ARG A 92 -18.31 16.01 -17.20
CA ARG A 92 -17.61 17.15 -16.56
C ARG A 92 -17.22 16.88 -15.11
N THR A 93 -18.12 16.33 -14.29
CA THR A 93 -17.82 16.03 -12.88
C THR A 93 -16.88 14.83 -12.76
N ALA A 94 -16.99 13.87 -13.67
CA ALA A 94 -16.08 12.73 -13.78
C ALA A 94 -14.64 13.16 -14.14
N VAL A 95 -14.48 14.04 -15.14
CA VAL A 95 -13.17 14.62 -15.50
C VAL A 95 -12.58 15.42 -14.34
N PHE A 96 -13.38 16.27 -13.68
CA PHE A 96 -12.91 17.03 -12.51
C PHE A 96 -12.45 16.11 -11.37
N SER A 97 -13.26 15.10 -11.02
CA SER A 97 -12.93 14.13 -9.97
C SER A 97 -11.65 13.36 -10.28
N LEU A 98 -11.47 12.89 -11.52
CA LEU A 98 -10.25 12.19 -11.93
C LEU A 98 -9.03 13.11 -12.00
N CYS A 99 -9.18 14.37 -12.43
CA CYS A 99 -8.09 15.34 -12.36
C CYS A 99 -7.61 15.54 -10.92
N VAL A 100 -8.54 15.72 -9.97
CA VAL A 100 -8.20 15.86 -8.54
C VAL A 100 -7.51 14.59 -8.03
N MET A 101 -8.00 13.41 -8.40
CA MET A 101 -7.38 12.15 -8.02
C MET A 101 -5.97 11.99 -8.59
N SER A 102 -5.78 12.19 -9.90
CA SER A 102 -4.47 12.09 -10.54
C SER A 102 -3.47 13.09 -9.97
N LEU A 103 -3.93 14.29 -9.60
CA LEU A 103 -3.09 15.27 -8.89
C LEU A 103 -2.67 14.75 -7.51
N LEU A 104 -3.60 14.22 -6.72
CA LEU A 104 -3.31 13.64 -5.41
C LEU A 104 -2.35 12.45 -5.50
N GLU A 105 -2.51 11.58 -6.51
CA GLU A 105 -1.60 10.47 -6.78
C GLU A 105 -0.20 10.95 -7.15
N ALA A 106 -0.09 11.97 -8.00
CA ALA A 106 1.20 12.56 -8.37
C ALA A 106 1.90 13.15 -7.14
N VAL A 107 1.18 13.90 -6.30
CA VAL A 107 1.70 14.44 -5.04
C VAL A 107 2.14 13.31 -4.09
N ALA A 108 1.34 12.25 -3.96
CA ALA A 108 1.69 11.09 -3.15
C ALA A 108 2.97 10.42 -3.66
N LEU A 109 3.10 10.22 -4.98
CA LEU A 109 4.28 9.61 -5.59
C LEU A 109 5.54 10.45 -5.32
N VAL A 110 5.47 11.77 -5.52
CA VAL A 110 6.58 12.68 -5.21
C VAL A 110 6.95 12.58 -3.72
N TYR A 111 5.97 12.58 -2.83
CA TYR A 111 6.19 12.42 -1.39
C TYR A 111 6.91 11.10 -1.07
N PHE A 112 6.50 9.98 -1.66
CA PHE A 112 7.16 8.69 -1.48
C PHE A 112 8.60 8.66 -1.99
N VAL A 113 8.89 9.30 -3.13
CA VAL A 113 10.24 9.40 -3.68
C VAL A 113 11.14 10.23 -2.76
N VAL A 114 10.66 11.39 -2.30
CA VAL A 114 11.40 12.24 -1.35
C VAL A 114 11.65 11.51 -0.05
N LEU A 115 10.64 10.79 0.47
CA LEU A 115 10.79 10.00 1.69
C LEU A 115 11.83 8.87 1.50
N LEU A 116 11.88 8.22 0.34
CA LEU A 116 12.88 7.19 0.05
C LEU A 116 14.28 7.79 0.03
N GLN A 117 14.48 8.91 -0.67
CA GLN A 117 15.77 9.60 -0.73
C GLN A 117 16.23 10.07 0.65
N SER A 118 15.31 10.61 1.46
CA SER A 118 15.60 10.99 2.84
C SER A 118 16.03 9.79 3.69
N ASN A 119 15.33 8.66 3.58
CA ASN A 119 15.66 7.44 4.30
C ASN A 119 17.00 6.83 3.85
N GLN A 120 17.29 6.83 2.54
CA GLN A 120 18.58 6.39 2.01
C GLN A 120 19.74 7.29 2.45
N ARG A 121 19.54 8.61 2.43
CA ARG A 121 20.55 9.57 2.89
C ARG A 121 20.85 9.39 4.38
N ARG A 122 19.81 9.19 5.20
CA ARG A 122 19.96 8.85 6.63
C ARG A 122 20.72 7.54 6.81
N GLN A 123 20.40 6.50 6.03
CA GLN A 123 21.10 5.22 6.08
C GLN A 123 22.60 5.36 5.82
N VAL A 124 22.99 6.13 4.79
CA VAL A 124 24.40 6.37 4.46
C VAL A 124 25.08 7.20 5.55
N ASN A 125 24.43 8.27 6.01
CA ASN A 125 24.98 9.13 7.05
C ASN A 125 25.19 8.39 8.37
N GLU A 126 24.26 7.55 8.81
CA GLU A 126 24.43 6.74 10.02
C GLU A 126 25.53 5.69 9.88
N PHE A 127 25.67 5.09 8.69
CA PHE A 127 26.73 4.11 8.44
C PHE A 127 28.12 4.74 8.48
N VAL A 128 28.27 5.97 7.97
CA VAL A 128 29.54 6.70 7.92
C VAL A 128 29.86 7.41 9.25
N ASN A 129 28.89 8.06 9.90
CA ASN A 129 29.16 8.89 11.07
C ASN A 129 29.11 8.16 12.42
N ASN A 130 28.43 7.02 12.55
CA ASN A 130 28.31 6.37 13.86
C ASN A 130 28.13 4.84 13.79
N ALA A 131 29.17 4.09 14.16
CA ALA A 131 29.10 2.67 14.51
C ALA A 131 28.43 2.39 15.87
N MET A 132 27.86 3.42 16.51
CA MET A 132 27.30 3.41 17.88
C MET A 132 25.77 3.38 17.94
N HIS A 133 25.08 3.18 16.81
CA HIS A 133 23.62 2.99 16.80
C HIS A 133 23.24 1.53 17.10
N THR A 134 22.22 1.35 17.93
CA THR A 134 21.70 0.04 18.34
C THR A 134 21.25 -0.77 17.12
N LEU A 135 21.55 -2.07 17.09
CA LEU A 135 21.28 -3.00 15.98
C LEU A 135 19.83 -2.90 15.45
N THR A 136 18.89 -2.59 16.34
CA THR A 136 17.46 -2.41 16.08
C THR A 136 17.16 -1.26 15.10
N GLU A 137 17.85 -0.13 15.22
CA GLU A 137 17.59 1.07 14.40
C GLU A 137 17.97 0.83 12.93
N ARG A 138 19.12 0.20 12.71
CA ARG A 138 19.60 -0.19 11.38
C ARG A 138 18.63 -1.19 10.72
N TYR A 139 18.13 -2.13 11.51
CA TYR A 139 17.16 -3.12 11.03
C TYR A 139 15.83 -2.47 10.61
N GLN A 140 15.27 -1.58 11.43
CA GLN A 140 14.03 -0.86 11.12
C GLN A 140 14.16 0.03 9.87
N LEU A 141 15.28 0.75 9.75
CA LEU A 141 15.53 1.60 8.59
C LEU A 141 15.71 0.77 7.30
N GLN A 142 16.45 -0.34 7.37
CA GLN A 142 16.62 -1.25 6.24
C GLN A 142 15.30 -1.90 5.80
N GLU A 143 14.45 -2.28 6.76
CA GLU A 143 13.13 -2.84 6.47
C GLU A 143 12.19 -1.79 5.86
N ASN A 144 12.17 -0.56 6.38
CA ASN A 144 11.40 0.53 5.80
C ASN A 144 11.83 0.84 4.35
N VAL A 145 13.14 0.90 4.07
CA VAL A 145 13.65 1.09 2.71
C VAL A 145 13.26 -0.07 1.79
N ARG A 146 13.31 -1.32 2.28
CA ARG A 146 12.89 -2.51 1.52
C ARG A 146 11.40 -2.44 1.16
N ILE A 147 10.53 -2.13 2.12
CA ILE A 147 9.09 -2.01 1.90
C ILE A 147 8.79 -0.88 0.92
N MET A 148 9.43 0.29 1.08
CA MET A 148 9.24 1.42 0.17
C MET A 148 9.63 1.10 -1.28
N ARG A 149 10.70 0.31 -1.50
CA ARG A 149 11.06 -0.15 -2.86
C ARG A 149 10.02 -1.05 -3.50
N ILE A 150 9.20 -1.74 -2.71
CA ILE A 150 8.09 -2.56 -3.23
C ILE A 150 6.86 -1.68 -3.47
N LEU A 151 6.62 -0.73 -2.58
CA LEU A 151 5.45 0.14 -2.60
C LEU A 151 5.51 1.20 -3.71
N ILE A 152 6.68 1.80 -3.97
CA ILE A 152 6.84 2.85 -4.99
C ILE A 152 6.44 2.37 -6.39
N PRO A 153 6.97 1.25 -6.93
CA PRO A 153 6.53 0.72 -8.21
C PRO A 153 5.02 0.52 -8.26
N SER A 154 4.42 0.17 -7.12
CA SER A 154 2.99 -0.05 -7.05
C SER A 154 2.18 1.21 -7.26
N ILE A 155 2.54 2.25 -6.52
CA ILE A 155 1.91 3.56 -6.62
C ILE A 155 2.17 4.16 -8.00
N THR A 156 3.35 3.95 -8.59
CA THR A 156 3.65 4.37 -9.96
C THR A 156 2.72 3.70 -10.96
N VAL A 157 2.52 2.37 -10.89
CA VAL A 157 1.59 1.68 -11.79
C VAL A 157 0.17 2.19 -11.60
N HIS A 158 -0.28 2.38 -10.34
CA HIS A 158 -1.59 2.94 -10.05
C HIS A 158 -1.78 4.34 -10.66
N ALA A 159 -0.80 5.23 -10.49
CA ALA A 159 -0.81 6.58 -11.06
C ALA A 159 -0.80 6.55 -12.61
N VAL A 160 -0.01 5.67 -13.23
CA VAL A 160 0.01 5.53 -14.70
C VAL A 160 -1.34 5.05 -15.22
N LEU A 161 -1.96 4.05 -14.57
CA LEU A 161 -3.29 3.57 -14.94
C LEU A 161 -4.37 4.65 -14.74
N GLY A 162 -4.29 5.40 -13.63
CA GLY A 162 -5.17 6.54 -13.38
C GLY A 162 -5.06 7.62 -14.46
N MET A 163 -3.84 7.96 -14.87
CA MET A 163 -3.58 8.90 -15.96
C MET A 163 -4.11 8.39 -17.31
N LEU A 164 -3.94 7.11 -17.63
CA LEU A 164 -4.51 6.51 -18.85
C LEU A 164 -6.05 6.56 -18.84
N GLY A 165 -6.68 6.33 -17.68
CA GLY A 165 -8.11 6.50 -17.50
C GLY A 165 -8.57 7.94 -17.73
N LEU A 166 -7.85 8.92 -17.16
CA LEU A 166 -8.12 10.34 -17.35
C LEU A 166 -7.98 10.75 -18.83
N ILE A 167 -6.90 10.35 -19.50
CA ILE A 167 -6.68 10.64 -20.92
C ILE A 167 -7.81 10.04 -21.77
N SER A 168 -8.21 8.79 -21.49
CA SER A 168 -9.28 8.12 -22.22
C SER A 168 -10.62 8.87 -22.10
N LEU A 169 -10.94 9.38 -20.91
CA LEU A 169 -12.16 10.18 -20.71
C LEU A 169 -12.07 11.59 -21.27
N LEU A 170 -10.89 12.21 -21.27
CA LEU A 170 -10.69 13.50 -21.94
C LEU A 170 -10.89 13.36 -23.45
N ILE A 171 -10.33 12.32 -24.06
CA ILE A 171 -10.56 11.98 -25.47
C ILE A 171 -12.07 11.77 -25.72
N PHE A 172 -12.73 10.99 -24.86
CA PHE A 172 -14.18 10.79 -24.95
C PHE A 172 -14.96 12.10 -24.86
N ALA A 173 -14.62 12.99 -23.92
CA ALA A 173 -15.30 14.27 -23.75
C ALA A 173 -15.11 15.21 -24.96
N ILE A 174 -13.93 15.18 -25.60
CA ILE A 174 -13.64 15.94 -26.82
C ILE A 174 -14.40 15.36 -28.01
N ILE A 175 -14.39 14.03 -28.19
CA ILE A 175 -15.11 13.35 -29.28
C ILE A 175 -16.61 13.55 -29.15
N HIS A 176 -17.17 13.41 -27.95
CA HIS A 176 -18.59 13.61 -27.69
C HIS A 176 -19.05 15.03 -28.06
N ARG A 177 -18.18 16.03 -27.93
CA ARG A 177 -18.47 17.40 -28.36
C ARG A 177 -18.39 17.60 -29.88
N SER A 178 -17.70 16.73 -30.62
CA SER A 178 -17.30 16.97 -32.01
C SER A 178 -17.90 16.01 -33.05
N VAL A 179 -18.52 14.89 -32.68
CA VAL A 179 -18.84 13.79 -33.63
C VAL A 179 -20.26 13.23 -33.46
N GLU A 180 -20.86 12.77 -34.57
CA GLU A 180 -22.09 11.96 -34.61
C GLU A 180 -22.07 10.75 -33.65
N GLU A 181 -23.25 10.45 -33.06
CA GLU A 181 -23.48 9.46 -32.00
C GLU A 181 -22.88 8.05 -32.26
N ARG A 182 -22.65 7.68 -33.52
CA ARG A 182 -22.11 6.36 -33.92
C ARG A 182 -20.67 6.09 -33.44
N ILE A 183 -19.81 7.10 -33.37
CA ILE A 183 -18.41 6.90 -32.94
C ILE A 183 -18.32 6.76 -31.41
N VAL A 184 -19.24 7.41 -30.69
CA VAL A 184 -19.33 7.39 -29.22
C VAL A 184 -19.57 5.97 -28.69
N VAL A 185 -20.46 5.20 -29.35
CA VAL A 185 -20.79 3.81 -28.94
C VAL A 185 -19.59 2.88 -29.08
N ARG A 186 -18.69 3.14 -30.04
CA ARG A 186 -17.52 2.29 -30.30
C ARG A 186 -16.37 2.55 -29.31
N PHE A 187 -16.34 3.72 -28.68
CA PHE A 187 -15.28 4.13 -27.74
C PHE A 187 -15.55 3.70 -26.28
N ALA A 188 -16.81 3.56 -25.91
CA ALA A 188 -17.24 3.12 -24.57
C ALA A 188 -16.59 1.81 -24.06
N PRO A 189 -16.50 0.71 -24.85
CA PRO A 189 -15.86 -0.52 -24.37
C PRO A 189 -14.36 -0.36 -24.12
N PHE A 190 -13.68 0.57 -24.80
CA PHE A 190 -12.26 0.82 -24.60
C PHE A 190 -11.98 1.49 -23.25
N SER A 191 -12.79 2.48 -22.86
CA SER A 191 -12.66 3.11 -21.53
C SER A 191 -12.96 2.13 -20.39
N GLU A 192 -13.94 1.23 -20.58
CA GLU A 192 -14.25 0.19 -19.60
C GLU A 192 -13.10 -0.84 -19.49
N LEU A 193 -12.46 -1.18 -20.60
CA LEU A 193 -11.28 -2.05 -20.60
C LEU A 193 -10.12 -1.44 -19.80
N VAL A 194 -9.85 -0.13 -19.98
CA VAL A 194 -8.81 0.59 -19.22
C VAL A 194 -9.14 0.60 -17.72
N LEU A 195 -10.41 0.82 -17.36
CA LEU A 195 -10.88 0.76 -15.97
C LEU A 195 -10.78 -0.65 -15.37
N LEU A 196 -10.96 -1.71 -16.18
CA LEU A 196 -10.82 -3.11 -15.75
C LEU A 196 -9.36 -3.49 -15.42
N VAL A 197 -8.37 -2.79 -15.97
CA VAL A 197 -6.96 -3.05 -15.63
C VAL A 197 -6.67 -2.70 -14.15
N VAL A 198 -7.38 -1.72 -13.58
CA VAL A 198 -7.19 -1.27 -12.19
C VAL A 198 -7.49 -2.38 -11.15
N PRO A 199 -8.66 -3.05 -11.15
CA PRO A 199 -8.94 -4.14 -10.23
C PRO A 199 -8.07 -5.39 -10.49
N VAL A 200 -7.71 -5.67 -11.75
CA VAL A 200 -6.77 -6.77 -12.07
C VAL A 200 -5.41 -6.49 -11.41
N TYR A 201 -4.93 -5.26 -11.51
CA TYR A 201 -3.69 -4.84 -10.85
C TYR A 201 -3.79 -4.95 -9.33
N ALA A 202 -4.92 -4.54 -8.73
CA ALA A 202 -5.14 -4.64 -7.29
C ALA A 202 -5.07 -6.08 -6.76
N VAL A 203 -5.39 -7.09 -7.59
CA VAL A 203 -5.23 -8.51 -7.23
C VAL A 203 -3.79 -8.98 -7.46
N VAL A 204 -3.20 -8.67 -8.61
CA VAL A 204 -1.86 -9.17 -8.99
C VAL A 204 -0.76 -8.60 -8.07
N PHE A 205 -0.88 -7.34 -7.65
CA PHE A 205 0.14 -6.67 -6.84
C PHE A 205 0.42 -7.35 -5.49
N PRO A 206 -0.59 -7.66 -4.64
CA PRO A 206 -0.39 -8.45 -3.42
C PRO A 206 0.30 -9.78 -3.65
N PHE A 207 -0.04 -10.51 -4.73
CA PHE A 207 0.62 -11.78 -5.06
C PHE A 207 2.10 -11.56 -5.36
N VAL A 208 2.44 -10.57 -6.21
CA VAL A 208 3.85 -10.24 -6.51
C VAL A 208 4.60 -9.79 -5.26
N ALA A 209 3.97 -8.97 -4.41
CA ALA A 209 4.57 -8.49 -3.16
C ALA A 209 4.87 -9.63 -2.18
N ILE A 210 3.94 -10.58 -2.02
CA ILE A 210 4.11 -11.77 -1.18
C ILE A 210 5.23 -12.66 -1.72
N LEU A 211 5.31 -12.87 -3.04
CA LEU A 211 6.35 -13.69 -3.67
C LEU A 211 7.75 -13.07 -3.58
N ARG A 212 7.84 -11.74 -3.60
CA ARG A 212 9.13 -11.02 -3.58
C ARG A 212 9.67 -10.79 -2.17
N ASN A 213 8.82 -10.73 -1.14
CA ASN A 213 9.26 -10.44 0.22
C ASN A 213 9.21 -11.70 1.10
N LYS A 214 10.39 -12.21 1.47
CA LYS A 214 10.54 -13.41 2.34
C LYS A 214 9.80 -13.28 3.67
N GLN A 215 9.72 -12.08 4.24
CA GLN A 215 9.01 -11.87 5.51
C GLN A 215 7.50 -11.93 5.33
N LEU A 216 6.96 -11.28 4.30
CA LEU A 216 5.53 -11.38 3.96
C LEU A 216 5.17 -12.82 3.61
N TRP A 217 6.01 -13.51 2.84
CA TRP A 217 5.87 -14.93 2.56
C TRP A 217 5.78 -15.77 3.84
N GLN A 218 6.72 -15.59 4.78
CA GLN A 218 6.71 -16.31 6.05
C GLN A 218 5.47 -15.99 6.90
N ALA A 219 5.05 -14.72 6.94
CA ALA A 219 3.82 -14.32 7.63
C ALA A 219 2.57 -14.94 6.98
N SER A 220 2.49 -14.94 5.64
CA SER A 220 1.41 -15.60 4.89
C SER A 220 1.39 -17.11 5.10
N ARG A 221 2.55 -17.79 5.19
CA ARG A 221 2.62 -19.22 5.53
C ARG A 221 2.07 -19.52 6.93
N ARG A 222 2.31 -18.64 7.91
CA ARG A 222 1.77 -18.78 9.27
C ARG A 222 0.27 -18.50 9.32
N ALA A 223 -0.22 -17.51 8.57
CA ALA A 223 -1.63 -17.13 8.55
C ALA A 223 -2.52 -18.09 7.73
N LEU A 224 -1.96 -18.72 6.68
CA LEU A 224 -2.66 -19.65 5.78
C LEU A 224 -1.94 -21.00 5.72
N PRO A 225 -1.89 -21.76 6.84
CA PRO A 225 -1.19 -23.03 6.89
C PRO A 225 -1.76 -24.04 5.88
N TYR A 226 -3.08 -23.99 5.61
CA TYR A 226 -3.73 -24.94 4.71
C TYR A 226 -3.30 -24.79 3.24
N PHE A 227 -3.01 -23.57 2.79
CA PHE A 227 -2.58 -23.30 1.40
C PHE A 227 -1.08 -23.54 1.20
N PHE A 228 -0.25 -23.32 2.22
CA PHE A 228 1.20 -23.35 2.10
C PHE A 228 1.90 -24.52 2.80
N ASN A 229 1.15 -25.37 3.51
CA ASN A 229 1.68 -26.57 4.17
C ASN A 229 1.34 -27.85 3.38
N ARG A 230 1.45 -27.79 2.05
CA ARG A 230 1.34 -28.99 1.21
C ARG A 230 2.71 -29.66 1.06
N ARG A 231 3.17 -30.26 2.16
CA ARG A 231 4.04 -31.46 2.25
C ARG A 231 4.39 -31.68 3.73
N THR A 232 3.52 -32.38 4.43
CA THR A 232 3.93 -33.27 5.52
C THR A 232 4.76 -34.39 4.90
N ILE A 233 6.08 -34.21 4.87
CA ILE A 233 6.98 -35.35 4.99
C ILE A 233 6.96 -35.67 6.49
N PRO A 234 6.56 -36.87 6.92
CA PRO A 234 6.60 -37.22 8.33
C PRO A 234 8.05 -37.12 8.84
N PRO A 235 8.27 -36.71 10.09
CA PRO A 235 9.62 -36.60 10.63
C PRO A 235 10.25 -37.99 10.60
N THR A 236 11.38 -38.10 9.91
CA THR A 236 12.32 -39.19 10.16
C THR A 236 13.18 -38.69 11.32
N ASP A 237 13.24 -39.47 12.40
CA ASP A 237 13.76 -39.11 13.73
C ASP A 237 15.29 -38.85 13.81
N GLU A 238 15.91 -38.30 12.77
CA GLU A 238 17.35 -38.03 12.75
C GLU A 238 17.65 -36.68 12.09
N GLU A 239 17.45 -35.58 12.82
CA GLU A 239 18.32 -34.39 12.69
C GLU A 239 18.06 -33.41 13.85
N LEU A 240 18.74 -33.69 14.96
CA LEU A 240 18.95 -32.78 16.08
C LEU A 240 19.87 -31.64 15.62
N ILE A 241 19.36 -30.70 14.83
CA ILE A 241 20.08 -29.46 14.49
C ILE A 241 19.26 -28.26 14.95
N SER A 242 19.82 -27.58 15.93
CA SER A 242 19.29 -26.44 16.66
C SER A 242 18.64 -25.38 15.77
N ASP A 243 17.37 -25.13 16.08
CA ASP A 243 16.51 -24.13 15.47
C ASP A 243 17.00 -22.69 15.79
N PRO A 244 17.34 -21.83 14.80
CA PRO A 244 17.71 -20.43 15.04
C PRO A 244 16.49 -19.53 15.39
N ALA A 245 15.27 -20.09 15.39
CA ALA A 245 14.04 -19.37 15.66
C ALA A 245 13.83 -19.00 17.14
N ASN A 246 14.60 -19.58 18.08
CA ASN A 246 14.53 -19.26 19.51
C ASN A 246 15.47 -18.13 19.97
N MET A 247 16.13 -17.42 19.06
CA MET A 247 17.05 -16.33 19.41
C MET A 247 16.38 -14.98 19.76
N VAL A 248 15.07 -14.82 19.54
CA VAL A 248 14.43 -13.49 19.61
C VAL A 248 13.80 -13.15 20.97
N SER A 249 13.89 -14.03 21.98
CA SER A 249 13.39 -13.71 23.33
C SER A 249 14.25 -14.24 24.46
N ARG A 250 15.57 -14.32 24.30
CA ARG A 250 16.45 -14.55 25.46
C ARG A 250 16.49 -13.28 26.31
N PRO A 251 16.12 -13.34 27.61
CA PRO A 251 16.26 -12.19 28.50
C PRO A 251 17.72 -11.74 28.51
N SER A 252 17.96 -10.42 28.42
CA SER A 252 19.29 -9.80 28.24
C SER A 252 20.35 -10.30 29.22
N ARG A 253 19.93 -10.70 30.44
CA ARG A 253 20.80 -11.30 31.46
C ARG A 253 21.35 -12.68 31.09
N GLN A 254 20.59 -13.50 30.38
CA GLN A 254 21.03 -14.83 29.93
C GLN A 254 22.11 -14.69 28.85
N MET A 255 21.92 -13.76 27.90
CA MET A 255 22.88 -13.49 26.83
C MET A 255 24.19 -12.90 27.37
N GLN A 256 24.14 -12.06 28.41
CA GLN A 256 25.35 -11.57 29.09
C GLN A 256 26.12 -12.68 29.82
N ARG A 257 25.43 -13.64 30.44
CA ARG A 257 26.11 -14.81 31.07
C ARG A 257 26.76 -15.70 30.03
N ASP A 258 26.06 -16.03 28.96
CA ASP A 258 26.58 -16.90 27.91
C ASP A 258 27.78 -16.23 27.21
N SER A 259 27.71 -14.92 26.99
CA SER A 259 28.85 -14.12 26.49
C SER A 259 30.05 -14.18 27.43
N ALA A 260 29.86 -13.94 28.73
CA ALA A 260 30.95 -13.96 29.70
C ALA A 260 31.63 -15.33 29.77
N MET A 261 30.83 -16.41 29.75
CA MET A 261 31.34 -17.78 29.76
C MET A 261 32.14 -18.11 28.50
N HIS A 262 31.72 -17.59 27.34
CA HIS A 262 32.44 -17.79 26.08
C HIS A 262 33.78 -17.04 26.03
N PHE A 263 33.85 -15.83 26.61
CA PHE A 263 35.08 -15.06 26.70
C PHE A 263 36.08 -15.68 27.69
N ASP A 264 35.59 -16.24 28.81
CA ASP A 264 36.43 -16.98 29.77
C ASP A 264 37.05 -18.22 29.12
N MET A 265 36.25 -18.97 28.37
CA MET A 265 36.71 -20.17 27.66
C MET A 265 37.76 -19.83 26.58
N LEU A 266 37.62 -18.69 25.90
CA LEU A 266 38.63 -18.19 24.95
C LEU A 266 39.93 -17.75 25.65
N GLN A 267 39.83 -17.10 26.81
CA GLN A 267 41.02 -16.74 27.61
C GLN A 267 41.75 -17.97 28.14
N GLU A 268 41.02 -19.04 28.47
CA GLU A 268 41.60 -20.29 28.94
C GLU A 268 42.31 -21.03 27.81
N MET A 269 41.76 -21.02 26.59
CA MET A 269 42.44 -21.56 25.40
C MET A 269 43.69 -20.78 25.01
N TRP A 270 43.77 -19.49 25.33
CA TRP A 270 44.91 -18.64 24.97
C TRP A 270 46.07 -18.68 25.98
N LYS A 271 45.85 -19.32 27.14
CA LYS A 271 46.89 -19.55 28.16
C LYS A 271 47.62 -20.89 28.02
N LYS A 272 47.22 -21.74 27.06
CA LYS A 272 47.98 -22.91 26.60
C LYS A 272 48.78 -22.55 25.36
#